data_AF-A0A2M6ZI65-F1
#
_entry.id   AF-A0A2M6ZI65-F1
#
_cell.length_a   1.000
_cell.length_b   1.000
_cell.length_c   1.000
_cell.angle_alpha   90.00
_cell.angle_beta   90.00
_cell.angle_gamma   90.00
#
_symmetry.space_group_name_H-M   'P 1'
#
loop_
_entity.id
_entity.type
_entity.pdbx_description
1 polymer ?
#
loop_
_entity_poly.entity_id
_entity_poly.type
_entity_poly.pdbx_seq_one_letter_code
_entity_poly.pdbx_strand_id
1 'polypeptide(L)'
;MTGKSKKDKKLILVSNSVVNELMLIANKQGKPFYGFVTETLEHALKVYADGHSLEEVVSFYELMEIFKSLGAKMISDDMFNYLIVKEYEAGKSVLQDKLYEFGRLCGKSLTSKSERPFETLENLLSGAGWDLNEVAVTEKDDKV
;
A
#
# COMPACT_ATOMS: atom_id res chain seq x y z
N MET A 1 12.82 -19.55 -42.26
CA MET A 1 12.44 -20.39 -41.10
C MET A 1 13.21 -19.88 -39.88
N THR A 2 12.65 -18.93 -39.15
CA THR A 2 13.23 -18.43 -37.89
C THR A 2 12.51 -19.13 -36.75
N GLY A 3 13.17 -20.12 -36.14
CA GLY A 3 12.63 -20.83 -34.99
C GLY A 3 12.39 -19.85 -33.85
N LYS A 4 11.16 -19.78 -33.34
CA LYS A 4 10.85 -19.19 -32.03
C LYS A 4 11.83 -19.79 -31.03
N SER A 5 12.74 -18.99 -30.47
CA SER A 5 13.62 -19.49 -29.40
C SER A 5 12.71 -20.02 -28.29
N LYS A 6 12.92 -21.27 -27.92
CA LYS A 6 12.28 -21.85 -26.73
C LYS A 6 12.70 -20.94 -25.58
N LYS A 7 11.78 -20.16 -25.00
CA LYS A 7 12.07 -19.35 -23.80
C LYS A 7 12.81 -20.25 -22.82
N ASP A 8 14.05 -19.88 -22.51
CA ASP A 8 14.95 -20.69 -21.71
C ASP A 8 14.33 -20.91 -20.33
N LYS A 9 14.27 -22.16 -19.87
CA LYS A 9 13.59 -22.52 -18.62
C LYS A 9 14.63 -22.77 -17.55
N LYS A 10 14.50 -22.09 -16.41
CA LYS A 10 15.35 -22.30 -15.23
C LYS A 10 14.54 -22.86 -14.08
N LEU A 11 15.17 -23.71 -13.28
CA LEU A 11 14.61 -24.22 -12.04
C LEU A 11 14.99 -23.27 -10.90
N ILE A 12 14.02 -22.93 -10.07
CA ILE A 12 14.20 -22.10 -8.88
C ILE A 12 13.73 -22.91 -7.68
N LEU A 13 14.51 -22.90 -6.61
CA LEU A 13 14.15 -23.57 -5.36
C LEU A 13 13.25 -22.65 -4.55
N VAL A 14 12.05 -23.13 -4.21
CA VAL A 14 11.03 -22.42 -3.42
C VAL A 14 10.42 -23.41 -2.44
N SER A 15 9.94 -22.94 -1.28
CA SER A 15 9.29 -23.81 -0.30
C SER A 15 8.00 -24.42 -0.88
N ASN A 16 7.75 -25.69 -0.52
CA ASN A 16 6.59 -26.41 -1.04
C ASN A 16 5.26 -25.75 -0.62
N SER A 17 5.19 -25.18 0.58
CA SER A 17 4.02 -24.45 1.07
C SER A 17 3.67 -23.27 0.15
N VAL A 18 4.65 -22.45 -0.22
CA VAL A 18 4.46 -21.30 -1.10
C VAL A 18 4.04 -21.75 -2.51
N VAL A 19 4.66 -22.80 -3.05
CA VAL A 19 4.28 -23.33 -4.37
C VAL A 19 2.82 -23.79 -4.37
N ASN A 20 2.38 -24.50 -3.34
CA ASN A 20 1.00 -24.98 -3.22
C ASN A 20 0.00 -23.83 -3.13
N GLU A 21 0.31 -22.77 -2.36
CA GLU A 21 -0.54 -21.59 -2.29
C GLU A 21 -0.64 -20.85 -3.62
N LEU A 22 0.49 -20.63 -4.29
CA LEU A 22 0.51 -20.00 -5.61
C LEU A 22 -0.27 -20.81 -6.65
N MET A 23 -0.22 -22.15 -6.59
CA MET A 23 -1.05 -23.01 -7.45
C MET A 23 -2.54 -22.82 -7.20
N LEU A 24 -2.97 -22.73 -5.93
CA LEU A 24 -4.37 -22.47 -5.59
C LEU A 24 -4.83 -21.10 -6.10
N ILE A 25 -3.98 -20.07 -5.98
CA ILE A 25 -4.27 -18.72 -6.50
C ILE A 25 -4.38 -18.73 -8.03
N ALA A 26 -3.42 -19.35 -8.72
CA ALA A 26 -3.43 -19.46 -10.18
C ALA A 26 -4.71 -20.14 -10.69
N ASN A 27 -5.12 -21.25 -10.05
CA ASN A 27 -6.33 -21.97 -10.40
C ASN A 27 -7.59 -21.13 -10.17
N LYS A 28 -7.68 -20.38 -9.06
CA LYS A 28 -8.80 -19.44 -8.79
C LYS A 28 -8.90 -18.36 -9.86
N GLN A 29 -7.76 -17.93 -10.42
CA GLN A 29 -7.71 -16.94 -11.51
C GLN A 29 -7.87 -17.55 -12.91
N GLY A 30 -8.01 -18.89 -13.03
CA GLY A 30 -8.10 -19.58 -14.32
C GLY A 30 -6.82 -19.51 -15.16
N LYS A 31 -5.66 -19.27 -14.52
CA LYS A 31 -4.37 -19.10 -15.22
C LYS A 31 -3.52 -20.37 -15.11
N PRO A 32 -2.81 -20.78 -16.18
CA PRO A 32 -1.77 -21.81 -16.07
C PRO A 32 -0.68 -21.38 -15.08
N PHE A 33 -0.30 -22.27 -14.17
CA PHE A 33 0.65 -21.95 -13.08
C PHE A 33 1.95 -21.29 -13.56
N TYR A 34 2.54 -21.80 -14.65
CA TYR A 34 3.75 -21.21 -15.23
C TYR A 34 3.55 -19.76 -15.70
N GLY A 35 2.41 -19.48 -16.35
CA GLY A 35 2.09 -18.12 -16.82
C GLY A 35 1.87 -17.17 -15.65
N PHE A 36 1.12 -17.62 -14.64
CA PHE A 36 0.90 -16.88 -13.41
C PHE A 36 2.21 -16.52 -12.70
N VAL A 37 3.09 -17.50 -12.45
CA VAL A 37 4.38 -17.25 -11.78
C VAL A 37 5.27 -16.31 -12.60
N THR A 38 5.30 -16.48 -13.94
CA THR A 38 6.08 -15.60 -14.82
C THR A 38 5.59 -14.15 -14.71
N GLU A 39 4.28 -13.93 -14.81
CA GLU A 39 3.66 -12.60 -14.67
C GLU A 39 3.91 -11.98 -13.29
N THR A 40 3.80 -12.77 -12.20
CA THR A 40 4.10 -12.30 -10.84
C THR A 40 5.56 -11.85 -10.70
N LEU A 41 6.51 -12.62 -11.24
CA LEU A 41 7.93 -12.26 -11.21
C LEU A 41 8.22 -11.04 -12.09
N GLU A 42 7.56 -10.89 -13.24
CA GLU A 42 7.67 -9.70 -14.09
C GLU A 42 7.16 -8.44 -13.37
N HIS A 43 6.04 -8.52 -12.63
CA HIS A 43 5.57 -7.42 -11.79
C HIS A 43 6.56 -7.09 -10.67
N ALA A 44 7.10 -8.10 -9.98
CA ALA A 44 8.12 -7.88 -8.96
C ALA A 44 9.36 -7.16 -9.53
N LEU A 45 9.84 -7.58 -10.70
CA LEU A 45 10.96 -6.93 -11.38
C LEU A 45 10.66 -5.47 -11.72
N LYS A 46 9.42 -5.16 -12.13
CA LYS A 46 9.02 -3.77 -12.39
C LYS A 46 9.10 -2.91 -11.13
N VAL A 47 8.57 -3.41 -10.00
CA VAL A 47 8.63 -2.71 -8.71
C VAL A 47 10.08 -2.38 -8.33
N TYR A 48 10.99 -3.37 -8.43
CA TYR A 48 12.41 -3.14 -8.15
C TYR A 48 13.10 -2.24 -9.16
N ALA A 49 12.71 -2.28 -10.44
CA ALA A 49 13.25 -1.39 -11.47
C ALA A 49 12.88 0.08 -11.22
N ASP A 50 11.71 0.33 -10.61
CA ASP A 50 11.24 1.65 -10.23
C ASP A 50 11.84 2.14 -8.89
N GLY A 51 12.76 1.37 -8.29
CA GLY A 51 13.45 1.74 -7.04
C GLY A 51 12.66 1.41 -5.76
N HIS A 52 11.59 0.63 -5.88
CA HIS A 52 10.74 0.24 -4.76
C HIS A 52 10.92 -1.23 -4.36
N SER A 53 10.48 -1.59 -3.15
CA SER A 53 10.40 -2.97 -2.69
C SER A 53 8.97 -3.53 -2.77
N LEU A 54 8.84 -4.86 -2.82
CA LEU A 54 7.51 -5.48 -2.72
C LEU A 54 6.81 -5.21 -1.39
N GLU A 55 7.58 -5.03 -0.30
CA GLU A 55 7.04 -4.70 1.03
C GLU A 55 6.41 -3.31 1.06
N GLU A 56 7.03 -2.32 0.40
CA GLU A 56 6.47 -0.98 0.23
C GLU A 56 5.14 -1.03 -0.55
N VAL A 57 5.09 -1.82 -1.63
CA VAL A 57 3.87 -1.96 -2.45
C VAL A 57 2.73 -2.61 -1.66
N VAL A 58 3.02 -3.65 -0.87
CA VAL A 58 2.03 -4.29 0.01
C VAL A 58 1.52 -3.31 1.06
N SER A 59 2.44 -2.59 1.73
CA SER A 59 2.11 -1.59 2.74
C SER A 59 1.23 -0.47 2.17
N PHE A 60 1.55 0.00 0.95
CA PHE A 60 0.73 0.99 0.25
C PHE A 60 -0.67 0.48 -0.09
N TYR A 61 -0.79 -0.78 -0.54
CA TYR A 61 -2.09 -1.39 -0.82
C TYR A 61 -2.97 -1.50 0.43
N GLU A 62 -2.40 -1.90 1.56
CA GLU A 62 -3.10 -1.98 2.85
C GLU A 62 -3.67 -0.62 3.27
N LEU A 63 -2.89 0.45 3.11
CA LEU A 63 -3.36 1.82 3.35
C LEU A 63 -4.53 2.18 2.44
N MET A 64 -4.42 1.91 1.14
CA MET A 64 -5.47 2.25 0.19
C MET A 64 -6.80 1.55 0.53
N GLU A 65 -6.75 0.32 1.02
CA GLU A 65 -7.94 -0.39 1.51
C GLU A 65 -8.50 0.23 2.81
N ILE A 66 -7.66 0.76 3.70
CA ILE A 66 -8.13 1.56 4.85
C ILE A 66 -8.87 2.80 4.37
N PHE A 67 -8.26 3.62 3.51
CA PHE A 67 -8.89 4.84 3.00
C PHE A 67 -10.19 4.56 2.25
N LYS A 68 -10.21 3.54 1.41
CA LYS A 68 -11.42 3.09 0.73
C LYS A 68 -12.52 2.68 1.71
N SER A 69 -12.18 1.95 2.78
CA SER A 69 -13.15 1.55 3.81
C SER A 69 -13.73 2.73 4.60
N LEU A 70 -12.97 3.81 4.75
CA LEU A 70 -13.39 5.06 5.39
C LEU A 70 -14.12 6.02 4.44
N GLY A 71 -14.36 5.61 3.19
CA GLY A 71 -15.02 6.44 2.19
C GLY A 71 -14.18 7.60 1.68
N ALA A 72 -12.87 7.58 1.91
CA ALA A 72 -11.96 8.61 1.43
C ALA A 72 -11.94 8.65 -0.10
N LYS A 73 -11.75 9.84 -0.66
CA LYS A 73 -11.62 10.09 -2.09
C LYS A 73 -10.27 10.73 -2.36
N MET A 74 -9.60 10.27 -3.41
CA MET A 74 -8.40 10.93 -3.92
C MET A 74 -8.82 12.15 -4.71
N ILE A 75 -8.27 13.31 -4.33
CA ILE A 75 -8.39 14.59 -5.05
C ILE A 75 -6.98 15.14 -5.24
N SER A 76 -6.78 16.01 -6.23
CA SER A 76 -5.49 16.68 -6.39
C SER A 76 -5.24 17.69 -5.28
N ASP A 77 -3.98 17.97 -4.99
CA ASP A 77 -3.58 18.97 -3.99
C ASP A 77 -4.14 20.36 -4.31
N ASP A 78 -4.17 20.73 -5.59
CA ASP A 78 -4.76 22.00 -6.04
C ASP A 78 -6.26 22.10 -5.67
N MET A 79 -7.03 21.04 -5.92
CA MET A 79 -8.44 20.99 -5.54
C MET A 79 -8.63 20.99 -4.02
N PHE A 80 -7.80 20.24 -3.29
CA PHE A 80 -7.83 20.22 -1.83
C PHE A 80 -7.56 21.61 -1.26
N ASN A 81 -6.48 22.26 -1.70
CA ASN A 81 -6.11 23.60 -1.26
C ASN A 81 -7.19 24.65 -1.56
N TYR A 82 -7.79 24.60 -2.76
CA TYR A 82 -8.90 25.48 -3.11
C TYR A 82 -10.10 25.32 -2.16
N LEU A 83 -10.48 24.09 -1.83
CA LEU A 83 -11.57 23.81 -0.89
C LEU A 83 -11.24 24.27 0.53
N ILE A 84 -10.02 24.00 0.99
CA ILE A 84 -9.55 24.38 2.33
C ILE A 84 -9.57 25.90 2.47
N VAL A 85 -8.96 26.66 1.55
CA VAL A 85 -8.91 28.13 1.63
C VAL A 85 -10.31 28.75 1.71
N LYS A 86 -11.28 28.23 0.96
CA LYS A 86 -12.66 28.73 1.01
C LYS A 86 -13.37 28.45 2.33
N GLU A 87 -13.15 27.28 2.92
CA GLU A 87 -13.85 26.88 4.14
C GLU A 87 -13.15 27.35 5.42
N TYR A 88 -11.84 27.60 5.37
CA TYR A 88 -11.01 27.83 6.56
C TYR A 88 -11.39 29.11 7.31
N GLU A 89 -11.81 30.18 6.63
CA GLU A 89 -12.12 31.47 7.28
C GLU A 89 -13.32 31.37 8.24
N ALA A 90 -14.32 30.54 7.93
CA ALA A 90 -15.55 30.41 8.71
C ALA A 90 -15.65 29.07 9.47
N GLY A 91 -15.02 28.01 8.95
CA GLY A 91 -15.23 26.62 9.37
C GLY A 91 -14.02 25.94 9.99
N LYS A 92 -12.95 26.68 10.33
CA LYS A 92 -11.68 26.12 10.83
C LYS A 92 -11.85 25.05 11.91
N SER A 93 -12.61 25.32 12.97
CA SER A 93 -12.76 24.37 14.08
C SER A 93 -13.43 23.08 13.62
N VAL A 94 -14.52 23.20 12.85
CA VAL A 94 -15.26 22.06 12.29
C VAL A 94 -14.37 21.22 11.36
N LEU A 95 -13.54 21.88 10.56
CA LEU A 95 -12.58 21.22 9.68
C LEU A 95 -11.51 20.46 10.48
N GLN A 96 -10.96 21.08 11.52
CA GLN A 96 -10.00 20.43 12.42
C GLN A 96 -10.60 19.21 13.12
N ASP A 97 -11.82 19.34 13.64
CA ASP A 97 -12.52 18.23 14.30
C ASP A 97 -12.77 17.07 13.32
N LYS A 98 -13.18 17.36 12.08
CA LYS A 98 -13.39 16.34 11.05
C LYS A 98 -12.09 15.64 10.66
N LEU A 99 -11.01 16.39 10.45
CA LEU A 99 -9.70 15.81 10.12
C LEU A 99 -9.15 14.99 11.29
N TYR A 100 -9.35 15.45 12.52
CA TYR A 100 -8.95 14.72 13.73
C TYR A 100 -9.71 13.40 13.87
N GLU A 101 -11.04 13.43 13.73
CA GLU A 101 -11.85 12.21 13.78
C GLU A 101 -11.51 11.24 12.66
N PHE A 102 -11.23 11.74 11.44
CA PHE A 102 -10.75 10.91 10.35
C PHE A 102 -9.39 10.26 10.67
N GLY A 103 -8.44 11.03 11.22
CA GLY A 103 -7.14 10.50 11.68
C GLY A 103 -7.30 9.42 12.76
N ARG A 104 -8.20 9.62 13.73
CA ARG A 104 -8.52 8.60 14.76
C ARG A 104 -9.08 7.32 14.15
N LEU A 105 -9.96 7.43 13.15
CA LEU A 105 -10.52 6.26 12.46
C LEU A 105 -9.45 5.53 11.64
N CYS A 106 -8.53 6.25 11.01
CA CYS A 106 -7.37 5.67 10.34
C CYS A 106 -6.51 4.90 11.35
N GLY A 107 -6.17 5.52 12.48
CA GLY A 107 -5.40 4.89 13.55
C GLY A 107 -6.05 3.61 14.09
N LYS A 108 -7.36 3.63 14.38
CA LYS A 108 -8.11 2.43 14.80
C LYS A 108 -8.13 1.33 13.73
N SER A 109 -8.26 1.72 12.46
CA SER A 109 -8.24 0.77 11.35
C SER A 109 -6.86 0.13 11.17
N LEU A 110 -5.81 0.91 11.36
CA LEU A 110 -4.43 0.44 11.26
C LEU A 110 -4.08 -0.53 12.39
N THR A 111 -4.42 -0.19 13.63
CA THR A 111 -4.15 -1.04 14.80
C THR A 111 -4.96 -2.34 14.82
N SER A 112 -6.13 -2.36 14.17
CA SER A 112 -6.95 -3.58 14.07
C SER A 112 -6.55 -4.50 12.93
N LYS A 113 -5.86 -3.98 11.90
CA LYS A 113 -5.55 -4.73 10.66
C LYS A 113 -4.07 -5.08 10.50
N SER A 114 -3.17 -4.34 11.14
CA SER A 114 -1.73 -4.59 11.07
C SER A 114 -1.21 -5.20 12.37
N GLU A 115 -0.38 -6.24 12.25
CA GLU A 115 0.38 -6.81 13.37
C GLU A 115 1.49 -5.88 13.87
N ARG A 116 1.92 -4.92 13.03
CA ARG A 116 3.01 -3.97 13.30
C ARG A 116 2.54 -2.55 12.96
N PRO A 117 1.53 -2.00 13.68
CA PRO A 117 0.82 -0.80 13.24
C PRO A 117 1.70 0.45 13.18
N PHE A 118 2.71 0.58 14.04
CA PHE A 118 3.64 1.71 14.01
C PHE A 118 4.61 1.65 12.82
N GLU A 119 5.15 0.48 12.51
CA GLU A 119 6.00 0.28 11.33
C GLU A 119 5.20 0.46 10.05
N THR A 120 3.95 -0.05 9.99
CA THR A 120 3.06 0.23 8.87
C THR A 120 2.75 1.72 8.76
N LEU A 121 2.56 2.46 9.86
CA LEU A 121 2.35 3.90 9.83
C LEU A 121 3.59 4.66 9.34
N GLU A 122 4.79 4.26 9.78
CA GLU A 122 6.05 4.89 9.39
C GLU A 122 6.34 4.66 7.91
N ASN A 123 6.24 3.41 7.44
CA ASN A 123 6.38 3.06 6.02
C ASN A 123 5.34 3.78 5.16
N LEU A 124 4.13 3.93 5.68
CA LEU A 124 3.05 4.67 5.03
C LEU A 124 3.38 6.16 4.90
N LEU A 125 3.75 6.83 5.98
CA LEU A 125 4.06 8.26 5.94
C LEU A 125 5.30 8.52 5.08
N SER A 126 6.27 7.62 5.09
CA SER A 126 7.49 7.72 4.29
C SER A 126 7.25 7.41 2.81
N GLY A 127 6.38 6.46 2.47
CA GLY A 127 6.12 6.01 1.10
C GLY A 127 4.94 6.72 0.41
N ALA A 128 3.96 7.21 1.18
CA ALA A 128 2.82 7.98 0.68
C ALA A 128 2.97 9.49 0.93
N GLY A 129 4.06 9.90 1.58
CA GLY A 129 4.34 11.28 1.94
C GLY A 129 4.50 12.19 0.73
N TRP A 130 3.41 12.88 0.39
CA TRP A 130 3.41 14.12 -0.37
C TRP A 130 4.26 15.16 0.41
N ASP A 131 5.50 15.38 0.00
CA ASP A 131 6.45 16.40 0.50
C ASP A 131 6.85 16.33 2.00
N LEU A 132 6.90 15.14 2.60
CA LEU A 132 7.47 14.99 3.95
C LEU A 132 9.01 14.87 3.88
N ASN A 133 9.73 15.79 4.53
CA ASN A 133 11.20 15.77 4.57
C ASN A 133 11.76 14.74 5.56
N GLU A 134 11.04 14.45 6.64
CA GLU A 134 11.44 13.53 7.69
C GLU A 134 10.19 12.96 8.37
N VAL A 135 10.21 11.66 8.66
CA VAL A 135 9.18 10.96 9.40
C VAL A 135 9.88 10.21 10.53
N ALA A 136 9.37 10.39 11.76
CA ALA A 136 9.79 9.61 12.91
C ALA A 136 8.55 9.25 13.74
N VAL A 137 8.40 7.97 14.07
CA VAL A 137 7.33 7.49 14.95
C VAL A 137 7.92 7.19 16.32
N THR A 138 7.42 7.88 17.35
CA THR A 138 7.84 7.66 18.74
C THR A 138 6.65 7.19 19.57
N GLU A 139 6.82 6.08 20.28
CA GLU A 139 5.88 5.67 21.31
C GLU A 139 6.12 6.51 22.57
N LYS A 140 5.08 7.21 23.03
CA LYS A 140 5.08 7.85 24.35
C LYS A 140 4.07 7.12 25.22
N ASP A 141 4.55 6.57 26.32
CA ASP A 141 3.70 6.13 27.41
C ASP A 141 3.02 7.35 28.04
N ASP A 142 1.86 7.74 27.52
CA ASP A 142 0.95 8.57 28.28
C ASP A 142 0.38 7.70 29.40
N LYS A 143 0.99 7.82 30.58
CA LYS A 143 0.36 7.42 31.83
C LYS A 143 -0.89 8.28 32.02
N VAL A 144 -2.02 7.83 31.48
CA VAL A 144 -3.36 8.32 31.81
C VAL A 144 -3.85 7.63 33.07
#